data_AF-A0A9N9MN81-F1
#
_entry.id   AF-A0A9N9MN81-F1
#
_cell.length_a   1.000
_cell.length_b   1.000
_cell.length_c   1.000
_cell.angle_alpha   90.00
_cell.angle_beta   90.00
_cell.angle_gamma   90.00
#
_symmetry.space_group_name_H-M   'P 1'
#
loop_
_entity.id
_entity.type
_entity.pdbx_description
1 polymer ?
#
loop_
_entity_poly.entity_id
_entity_poly.type
_entity_poly.pdbx_seq_one_letter_code
_entity_poly.pdbx_strand_id
1 'polypeptide(L)'
;MSTTSACIEFPSIIINRLEVQNAIKTFELSKKHLKRVTKLALLNIINRRIQIPDNEFIEKLAFDEVPYFVFKRKSQNRFIIAHHKYGTGVLDALEKGFLRQWDLIIVRKSTREPLESYSFKYKYNFENEGEAGTRDPEKVRAALLHMLDVIKRLPGDKWPESEVDLLCDIFYQENTPTTYEPPHFRPNTELKSLDHYFIHVLPMGRINTGFHKLIGEGRGWNFEPQMMATSTPNPVTTEQEPRDEEEPQPMKMTQDSIEKMPEFMEEEPESLEIESPATKKLQIINNKRSTIDPIVENSSKKAKSLLNESIDGKNPEIASVFSQDLENCVCEWRNLDHTFQLINCSNCSEPVHAVCNGYFYSKAIDKETFICLTCSSINKPNKSRAHLRLVLYGTYYDDREPAVLRNAKKSERRALLNKLETYGIIQPDSIQIDGKALERAIMRNFIDLQNSAHLHP
;
A
#
# COMPACT_ATOMS: atom_id res chain seq x y z
N MET A 1 21.10 -38.61 -18.67
CA MET A 1 21.75 -37.66 -17.75
C MET A 1 20.77 -37.36 -16.63
N SER A 2 21.11 -37.64 -15.38
CA SER A 2 20.21 -37.36 -14.24
C SER A 2 20.43 -35.91 -13.79
N THR A 3 19.48 -35.03 -14.08
CA THR A 3 19.48 -33.67 -13.53
C THR A 3 19.11 -33.76 -12.06
N THR A 4 20.10 -33.58 -11.19
CA THR A 4 19.88 -33.39 -9.76
C THR A 4 19.07 -32.11 -9.55
N SER A 5 17.74 -32.27 -9.45
CA SER A 5 16.83 -31.19 -9.09
C SER A 5 17.22 -30.68 -7.71
N ALA A 6 17.96 -29.57 -7.66
CA ALA A 6 18.31 -28.90 -6.43
C ALA A 6 17.01 -28.63 -5.66
N CYS A 7 16.87 -29.23 -4.48
CA CYS A 7 15.79 -28.87 -3.56
C CYS A 7 16.05 -27.42 -3.14
N ILE A 8 15.34 -26.49 -3.79
CA ILE A 8 15.32 -25.09 -3.37
C ILE A 8 14.79 -25.08 -1.94
N GLU A 9 15.68 -24.84 -0.98
CA GLU A 9 15.28 -24.62 0.40
C GLU A 9 14.48 -23.33 0.45
N PHE A 10 13.16 -23.46 0.42
CA PHE A 10 12.28 -22.31 0.59
C PHE A 10 12.42 -21.82 2.04
N PRO A 11 13.00 -20.62 2.28
CA PRO A 11 13.04 -20.06 3.62
C PRO A 11 11.61 -19.91 4.12
N SER A 12 11.39 -20.23 5.40
CA SER A 12 10.07 -20.29 5.99
C SER A 12 9.27 -19.01 5.71
N ILE A 13 8.03 -19.22 5.24
CA ILE A 13 7.04 -18.18 5.01
C ILE A 13 6.48 -17.65 6.35
N ILE A 14 6.83 -18.31 7.46
CA ILE A 14 6.50 -17.93 8.83
C ILE A 14 6.97 -16.50 9.12
N ILE A 15 6.02 -15.65 9.53
CA ILE A 15 6.30 -14.38 10.19
C ILE A 15 5.99 -14.55 11.68
N ASN A 16 6.82 -13.97 12.53
CA ASN A 16 6.60 -13.90 13.97
C ASN A 16 6.92 -12.49 14.50
N ARG A 17 6.58 -12.20 15.76
CA ARG A 17 6.74 -10.85 16.34
C ARG A 17 8.19 -10.37 16.35
N LEU A 18 9.16 -11.26 16.60
CA LEU A 18 10.58 -10.93 16.57
C LEU A 18 11.04 -10.49 15.17
N GLU A 19 10.48 -11.07 14.11
CA GLU A 19 10.78 -10.64 12.74
C GLU A 19 10.20 -9.27 12.41
N VAL A 20 9.01 -8.94 12.91
CA VAL A 20 8.42 -7.60 12.78
C VAL A 20 9.25 -6.55 13.54
N GLN A 21 9.66 -6.87 14.77
CA GLN A 21 10.58 -6.04 15.56
C GLN A 21 11.95 -5.86 14.89
N ASN A 22 12.44 -6.86 14.17
CA ASN A 22 13.70 -6.78 13.43
C ASN A 22 13.56 -5.99 12.12
N ALA A 23 12.38 -5.97 11.49
CA ALA A 23 12.14 -5.27 10.22
C ALA A 23 12.45 -3.77 10.26
N ILE A 24 12.34 -3.13 11.43
CA ILE A 24 12.62 -1.70 11.61
C ILE A 24 14.08 -1.37 11.98
N LYS A 25 14.95 -2.39 12.13
CA LYS A 25 16.33 -2.19 12.64
C LYS A 25 17.34 -1.85 11.55
N THR A 26 17.25 -2.51 10.40
CA THR A 26 18.14 -2.26 9.25
C THR A 26 17.41 -2.40 7.93
N PHE A 27 17.96 -1.79 6.87
CA PHE A 27 17.45 -1.90 5.50
C PHE A 27 17.31 -3.37 5.06
N GLU A 28 18.31 -4.20 5.34
CA GLU A 28 18.32 -5.63 4.99
C GLU A 28 17.26 -6.45 5.76
N LEU A 29 17.05 -6.17 7.04
CA LEU A 29 16.01 -6.84 7.82
C LEU A 29 14.61 -6.40 7.35
N SER A 30 14.43 -5.12 7.00
CA SER A 30 13.22 -4.61 6.34
C SER A 30 12.96 -5.32 5.00
N LYS A 31 14.00 -5.43 4.16
CA LYS A 31 13.93 -6.08 2.85
C LYS A 31 13.51 -7.55 3.00
N LYS A 32 14.15 -8.27 3.93
CA LYS A 32 13.79 -9.66 4.30
C LYS A 32 12.35 -9.79 4.80
N HIS A 33 11.88 -8.83 5.60
CA HIS A 33 10.48 -8.80 6.06
C HIS A 33 9.51 -8.61 4.88
N LEU A 34 9.71 -7.59 4.04
CA LEU A 34 8.85 -7.38 2.88
C LEU A 34 8.86 -8.57 1.93
N LYS A 35 10.00 -9.22 1.69
CA LYS A 35 10.06 -10.47 0.89
C LYS A 35 9.12 -11.57 1.41
N ARG A 36 8.89 -11.66 2.73
CA ARG A 36 7.89 -12.60 3.30
C ARG A 36 6.47 -12.11 3.12
N VAL A 37 6.21 -10.83 3.40
CA VAL A 37 4.90 -10.21 3.20
C VAL A 37 4.44 -10.35 1.74
N THR A 38 5.34 -10.15 0.77
CA THR A 38 5.08 -10.37 -0.66
C THR A 38 4.60 -11.79 -0.96
N LYS A 39 5.33 -12.81 -0.47
CA LYS A 39 4.95 -14.23 -0.66
C LYS A 39 3.59 -14.51 -0.03
N LEU A 40 3.38 -14.04 1.20
CA LEU A 40 2.11 -14.22 1.92
C LEU A 40 0.95 -13.57 1.18
N ALA A 41 1.11 -12.33 0.71
CA ALA A 41 0.07 -11.63 -0.04
C ALA A 41 -0.28 -12.39 -1.31
N LEU A 42 0.71 -12.70 -2.16
CA LEU A 42 0.53 -13.45 -3.40
C LEU A 42 -0.17 -14.80 -3.15
N LEU A 43 0.29 -15.57 -2.16
CA LEU A 43 -0.29 -16.87 -1.81
C LEU A 43 -1.74 -16.75 -1.33
N ASN A 44 -2.01 -15.86 -0.38
CA ASN A 44 -3.32 -15.78 0.26
C ASN A 44 -4.38 -15.16 -0.67
N ILE A 45 -3.99 -14.26 -1.59
CA ILE A 45 -4.87 -13.81 -2.69
C ILE A 45 -5.23 -14.98 -3.59
N ILE A 46 -4.25 -15.76 -4.06
CA ILE A 46 -4.50 -16.93 -4.92
C ILE A 46 -5.41 -17.94 -4.21
N ASN A 47 -5.13 -18.28 -2.94
CA ASN A 47 -6.00 -19.14 -2.15
C ASN A 47 -7.41 -18.57 -1.96
N ARG A 48 -7.55 -17.26 -1.72
CA ARG A 48 -8.85 -16.63 -1.45
C ARG A 48 -9.71 -16.50 -2.70
N ARG A 49 -9.11 -16.30 -3.88
CA ARG A 49 -9.82 -16.05 -5.14
C ARG A 49 -9.92 -17.24 -6.10
N ILE A 50 -9.09 -18.27 -5.96
CA ILE A 50 -9.10 -19.45 -6.84
C ILE A 50 -9.61 -20.69 -6.08
N GLN A 51 -10.44 -21.50 -6.73
CA GLN A 51 -11.01 -22.74 -6.19
C GLN A 51 -10.01 -23.91 -6.15
N ILE A 52 -8.87 -23.69 -5.49
CA ILE A 52 -7.85 -24.72 -5.28
C ILE A 52 -8.33 -25.75 -4.27
N PRO A 53 -8.22 -27.07 -4.56
CA PRO A 53 -8.54 -28.14 -3.61
C PRO A 53 -7.79 -28.02 -2.27
N ASP A 54 -8.51 -28.18 -1.15
CA ASP A 54 -7.95 -28.03 0.19
C ASP A 54 -6.79 -29.00 0.49
N ASN A 55 -6.72 -30.13 -0.22
CA ASN A 55 -5.64 -31.10 -0.10
C ASN A 55 -4.29 -30.61 -0.67
N GLU A 56 -4.22 -29.45 -1.34
CA GLU A 56 -2.97 -28.84 -1.82
C GLU A 56 -2.27 -27.96 -0.76
N PHE A 57 -2.93 -27.72 0.38
CA PHE A 57 -2.40 -26.95 1.50
C PHE A 57 -1.84 -27.89 2.58
N ILE A 58 -0.83 -27.43 3.34
CA ILE A 58 -0.24 -28.20 4.46
C ILE A 58 -0.83 -27.78 5.80
N GLU A 59 -0.87 -26.48 6.07
CA GLU A 59 -1.21 -25.93 7.38
C GLU A 59 -1.93 -24.57 7.23
N LYS A 60 -2.80 -24.29 8.21
CA LYS A 60 -3.39 -22.97 8.46
C LYS A 60 -2.62 -22.35 9.62
N LEU A 61 -1.46 -21.77 9.33
CA LEU A 61 -0.65 -21.05 10.30
C LEU A 61 -1.37 -19.75 10.70
N ALA A 62 -1.07 -19.19 11.87
CA ALA A 62 -1.60 -17.90 12.29
C ALA A 62 -0.48 -16.96 12.72
N PHE A 63 -0.58 -15.69 12.32
CA PHE A 63 0.20 -14.60 12.89
C PHE A 63 -0.77 -13.71 13.68
N ASP A 64 -0.63 -13.70 15.01
CA ASP A 64 -1.56 -13.07 15.95
C ASP A 64 -3.03 -13.29 15.55
N GLU A 65 -3.44 -14.56 15.57
CA GLU A 65 -4.82 -15.03 15.29
C GLU A 65 -5.31 -14.85 13.84
N VAL A 66 -4.62 -14.08 12.98
CA VAL A 66 -4.95 -13.98 11.55
C VAL A 66 -4.39 -15.20 10.83
N PRO A 67 -5.25 -16.10 10.29
CA PRO A 67 -4.78 -17.30 9.63
C PRO A 67 -4.28 -17.00 8.22
N TYR A 68 -3.18 -17.64 7.84
CA TYR A 68 -2.66 -17.66 6.49
C TYR A 68 -2.28 -19.09 6.07
N PHE A 69 -2.26 -19.33 4.77
CA PHE A 69 -2.10 -20.66 4.20
C PHE A 69 -0.66 -20.89 3.72
N VAL A 70 -0.26 -22.16 3.59
CA VAL A 70 1.00 -22.56 2.94
C VAL A 70 0.77 -23.79 2.04
N PHE A 71 1.28 -23.75 0.82
CA PHE A 71 1.14 -24.80 -0.18
C PHE A 71 2.05 -26.02 0.07
N LYS A 72 1.66 -27.18 -0.47
CA LYS A 72 2.51 -28.36 -0.55
C LYS A 72 3.73 -28.13 -1.45
N ARG A 73 4.94 -28.38 -0.92
CA ARG A 73 6.24 -28.21 -1.61
C ARG A 73 6.36 -28.92 -2.97
N LYS A 74 5.53 -29.92 -3.25
CA LYS A 74 5.54 -30.73 -4.49
C LYS A 74 4.19 -30.72 -5.23
N SER A 75 3.34 -29.73 -4.95
CA SER A 75 2.06 -29.55 -5.66
C SER A 75 2.26 -29.53 -7.17
N GLN A 76 1.37 -30.20 -7.90
CA GLN A 76 1.29 -30.12 -9.36
C GLN A 76 0.24 -29.09 -9.83
N ASN A 77 -0.42 -28.41 -8.89
CA ASN A 77 -1.41 -27.40 -9.20
C ASN A 77 -0.79 -26.21 -9.94
N ARG A 78 -1.37 -25.83 -11.08
CA ARG A 78 -0.83 -24.80 -11.97
C ARG A 78 -0.73 -23.42 -11.33
N PHE A 79 -1.64 -23.09 -10.41
CA PHE A 79 -1.65 -21.80 -9.70
C PHE A 79 -0.58 -21.76 -8.60
N ILE A 80 -0.29 -22.91 -7.98
CA ILE A 80 0.80 -23.05 -7.01
C ILE A 80 2.15 -22.95 -7.72
N ILE A 81 2.31 -23.62 -8.87
CA ILE A 81 3.49 -23.48 -9.73
C ILE A 81 3.65 -22.03 -10.21
N ALA A 82 2.57 -21.35 -10.57
CA ALA A 82 2.59 -19.93 -10.95
C ALA A 82 3.04 -19.03 -9.79
N HIS A 83 2.49 -19.22 -8.58
CA HIS A 83 2.94 -18.55 -7.35
C HIS A 83 4.46 -18.71 -7.14
N HIS A 84 5.00 -19.92 -7.31
CA HIS A 84 6.44 -20.14 -7.15
C HIS A 84 7.28 -19.43 -8.22
N LYS A 85 6.83 -19.41 -9.48
CA LYS A 85 7.52 -18.71 -10.58
C LYS A 85 7.49 -17.19 -10.39
N TYR A 86 6.30 -16.61 -10.21
CA TYR A 86 6.13 -15.18 -9.98
C TYR A 86 6.84 -14.72 -8.72
N GLY A 87 6.67 -15.45 -7.61
CA GLY A 87 7.39 -15.19 -6.37
C GLY A 87 8.91 -15.20 -6.56
N THR A 88 9.47 -16.10 -7.36
CA THR A 88 10.93 -16.13 -7.60
C THR A 88 11.41 -14.84 -8.29
N GLY A 89 10.78 -14.43 -9.40
CA GLY A 89 11.19 -13.23 -10.13
C GLY A 89 10.91 -11.92 -9.39
N VAL A 90 9.73 -11.78 -8.76
CA VAL A 90 9.38 -10.60 -7.93
C VAL A 90 10.38 -10.43 -6.79
N LEU A 91 10.80 -11.51 -6.14
CA LEU A 91 11.73 -11.45 -5.01
C LEU A 91 13.18 -11.24 -5.40
N ASP A 92 13.58 -11.62 -6.62
CA ASP A 92 14.88 -11.27 -7.20
C ASP A 92 14.95 -9.77 -7.50
N ALA A 93 13.89 -9.21 -8.11
CA ALA A 93 13.78 -7.77 -8.35
C ALA A 93 13.72 -6.97 -7.05
N LEU A 94 13.02 -7.47 -6.03
CA LEU A 94 12.98 -6.84 -4.70
C LEU A 94 14.35 -6.89 -4.01
N GLU A 95 15.05 -8.03 -4.07
CA GLU A 95 16.39 -8.20 -3.47
C GLU A 95 17.41 -7.20 -4.03
N LYS A 96 17.36 -6.97 -5.35
CA LYS A 96 18.23 -6.04 -6.08
C LYS A 96 17.82 -4.57 -5.97
N GLY A 97 16.68 -4.27 -5.32
CA GLY A 97 16.15 -2.91 -5.20
C GLY A 97 15.52 -2.35 -6.49
N PHE A 98 15.28 -3.22 -7.48
CA PHE A 98 14.77 -2.85 -8.81
C PHE A 98 13.24 -2.86 -8.90
N LEU A 99 12.53 -3.48 -7.95
CA LEU A 99 11.08 -3.62 -8.01
C LEU A 99 10.36 -2.33 -7.56
N ARG A 100 9.63 -1.68 -8.47
CA ARG A 100 8.73 -0.55 -8.14
C ARG A 100 7.31 -1.04 -7.82
N GLN A 101 6.81 -1.99 -8.57
CA GLN A 101 5.45 -2.53 -8.42
C GLN A 101 5.38 -3.96 -8.98
N TRP A 102 4.54 -4.81 -8.41
CA TRP A 102 4.05 -6.02 -9.08
C TRP A 102 2.53 -6.07 -9.03
N ASP A 103 1.93 -6.58 -10.11
CA ASP A 103 0.50 -6.73 -10.26
C ASP A 103 0.19 -8.21 -10.54
N LEU A 104 -0.60 -8.86 -9.67
CA LEU A 104 -1.22 -10.15 -9.99
C LEU A 104 -2.58 -9.89 -10.63
N ILE A 105 -2.78 -10.39 -11.84
CA ILE A 105 -4.00 -10.19 -12.62
C ILE A 105 -4.68 -11.55 -12.80
N ILE A 106 -5.92 -11.67 -12.37
CA ILE A 106 -6.78 -12.82 -12.65
C ILE A 106 -7.49 -12.52 -13.98
N VAL A 107 -7.28 -13.36 -14.99
CA VAL A 107 -7.90 -13.19 -16.31
C VAL A 107 -8.82 -14.36 -16.65
N ARG A 108 -9.92 -14.10 -17.36
CA ARG A 108 -10.75 -15.17 -17.94
C ARG A 108 -9.93 -15.93 -18.98
N LYS A 109 -9.84 -17.25 -18.87
CA LYS A 109 -8.99 -18.11 -19.72
C LYS A 109 -9.38 -18.08 -21.20
N SER A 110 -10.68 -17.97 -21.50
CA SER A 110 -11.21 -17.98 -22.87
C SER A 110 -10.99 -16.67 -23.63
N THR A 111 -11.17 -15.52 -22.97
CA THR A 111 -11.08 -14.18 -23.60
C THR A 111 -9.80 -13.42 -23.28
N ARG A 112 -9.06 -13.86 -22.25
CA ARG A 112 -7.90 -13.16 -21.64
C ARG A 112 -8.25 -11.78 -21.07
N GLU A 113 -9.53 -11.52 -20.87
CA GLU A 113 -10.09 -10.34 -20.22
C GLU A 113 -9.75 -10.33 -18.71
N PRO A 114 -9.27 -9.21 -18.13
CA PRO A 114 -8.94 -9.13 -16.73
C PRO A 114 -10.20 -9.01 -15.86
N LEU A 115 -10.35 -9.92 -14.90
CA LEU A 115 -11.49 -9.99 -13.97
C LEU A 115 -11.20 -9.22 -12.68
N GLU A 116 -9.97 -9.35 -12.18
CA GLU A 116 -9.45 -8.69 -10.97
C GLU A 116 -7.94 -8.45 -11.12
N SER A 117 -7.42 -7.41 -10.46
CA SER A 117 -5.98 -7.18 -10.32
C SER A 117 -5.60 -6.75 -8.90
N TYR A 118 -4.45 -7.20 -8.42
CA TYR A 118 -3.91 -6.90 -7.10
C TYR A 118 -2.51 -6.31 -7.27
N SER A 119 -2.39 -5.01 -6.99
CA SER A 119 -1.17 -4.24 -7.20
C SER A 119 -0.46 -3.94 -5.87
N PHE A 120 0.85 -4.15 -5.86
CA PHE A 120 1.70 -3.95 -4.69
C PHE A 120 2.88 -3.05 -5.05
N LYS A 121 2.87 -1.82 -4.54
CA LYS A 121 3.82 -0.74 -4.84
C LYS A 121 4.86 -0.61 -3.74
N TYR A 122 6.13 -0.48 -4.14
CA TYR A 122 7.29 -0.40 -3.26
C TYR A 122 7.96 0.98 -3.40
N LYS A 123 8.20 1.62 -2.26
CA LYS A 123 9.13 2.74 -2.13
C LYS A 123 10.27 2.33 -1.20
N TYR A 124 11.50 2.54 -1.65
CA TYR A 124 12.73 2.32 -0.90
C TYR A 124 13.20 3.66 -0.32
N ASN A 125 13.55 3.68 0.97
CA ASN A 125 14.19 4.81 1.63
C ASN A 125 15.63 4.37 1.96
N PHE A 126 16.58 4.72 1.08
CA PHE A 126 17.98 4.30 1.20
C PHE A 126 18.77 5.08 2.25
N GLU A 127 18.28 6.25 2.66
CA GLU A 127 18.96 7.16 3.59
C GLU A 127 18.20 7.32 4.92
N ASN A 128 18.84 7.97 5.89
CA ASN A 128 18.21 8.33 7.17
C ASN A 128 17.13 9.44 7.06
N GLU A 129 16.73 9.81 5.83
CA GLU A 129 15.52 10.58 5.52
C GLU A 129 14.21 9.91 5.97
N GLY A 130 14.25 8.62 6.32
CA GLY A 130 13.10 7.94 6.92
C GLY A 130 12.62 8.65 8.19
N GLU A 131 11.46 9.30 8.12
CA GLU A 131 10.77 9.99 9.23
C GLU A 131 10.99 9.25 10.57
N ALA A 132 11.73 9.85 11.50
CA ALA A 132 12.22 9.14 12.69
C ALA A 132 11.10 8.50 13.56
N GLY A 133 9.85 9.01 13.46
CA GLY A 133 8.66 8.45 14.12
C GLY A 133 8.01 7.24 13.42
N THR A 134 8.56 6.74 12.31
CA THR A 134 7.99 5.61 11.53
C THR A 134 8.57 4.24 11.87
N ARG A 135 9.72 4.16 12.55
CA ARG A 135 10.36 2.90 12.96
C ARG A 135 9.74 2.36 14.26
N ASP A 136 8.49 1.94 14.19
CA ASP A 136 7.69 1.43 15.32
C ASP A 136 7.22 -0.02 15.04
N PRO A 137 7.61 -1.02 15.84
CA PRO A 137 7.24 -2.42 15.60
C PRO A 137 5.73 -2.66 15.63
N GLU A 138 5.00 -1.99 16.53
CA GLU A 138 3.57 -2.21 16.71
C GLU A 138 2.78 -1.56 15.58
N LYS A 139 3.25 -0.43 15.02
CA LYS A 139 2.70 0.13 13.78
C LYS A 139 2.91 -0.81 12.58
N VAL A 140 4.10 -1.40 12.42
CA VAL A 140 4.36 -2.38 11.34
C VAL A 140 3.49 -3.62 11.53
N ARG A 141 3.36 -4.11 12.76
CA ARG A 141 2.53 -5.26 13.14
C ARG A 141 1.05 -5.01 12.83
N ALA A 142 0.49 -3.89 13.30
CA ALA A 142 -0.90 -3.52 13.04
C ALA A 142 -1.19 -3.36 11.54
N ALA A 143 -0.29 -2.73 10.78
CA ALA A 143 -0.41 -2.61 9.33
C ALA A 143 -0.37 -3.97 8.60
N LEU A 144 0.47 -4.91 9.06
CA LEU A 144 0.51 -6.26 8.51
C LEU A 144 -0.77 -7.05 8.84
N LEU A 145 -1.25 -6.97 10.08
CA LEU A 145 -2.50 -7.64 10.49
C LEU A 145 -3.70 -7.10 9.71
N HIS A 146 -3.79 -5.78 9.54
CA HIS A 146 -4.80 -5.16 8.68
C HIS A 146 -4.73 -5.70 7.25
N MET A 147 -3.55 -5.74 6.63
CA MET A 147 -3.38 -6.23 5.26
C MET A 147 -3.77 -7.71 5.12
N LEU A 148 -3.35 -8.56 6.05
CA LEU A 148 -3.70 -9.98 6.05
C LEU A 148 -5.20 -10.20 6.27
N ASP A 149 -5.84 -9.38 7.11
CA ASP A 149 -7.27 -9.47 7.38
C ASP A 149 -8.13 -8.93 6.21
N VAL A 150 -7.70 -7.88 5.50
CA VAL A 150 -8.32 -7.47 4.22
C VAL A 150 -8.17 -8.58 3.17
N ILE A 151 -7.02 -9.24 3.07
CA ILE A 151 -6.82 -10.38 2.14
C ILE A 151 -7.75 -11.55 2.51
N LYS A 152 -7.89 -11.86 3.81
CA LYS A 152 -8.82 -12.87 4.32
C LYS A 152 -10.28 -12.53 3.99
N ARG A 153 -10.64 -11.24 4.04
CA ARG A 153 -11.99 -10.71 3.79
C ARG A 153 -12.25 -10.25 2.35
N LEU A 154 -11.39 -10.59 1.37
CA LEU A 154 -11.66 -10.22 -0.05
C LEU A 154 -13.05 -10.71 -0.47
N PRO A 155 -13.91 -9.81 -1.02
CA PRO A 155 -15.28 -10.12 -1.38
C PRO A 155 -15.35 -10.89 -2.71
N GLY A 156 -16.57 -11.35 -3.04
CA GLY A 156 -16.85 -12.21 -4.19
C GLY A 156 -16.47 -13.69 -3.99
N ASP A 157 -17.02 -14.56 -4.83
CA ASP A 157 -16.77 -16.00 -4.78
C ASP A 157 -15.43 -16.40 -5.40
N LYS A 158 -14.98 -17.63 -5.13
CA LYS A 158 -13.79 -18.22 -5.74
C LYS A 158 -14.06 -18.55 -7.21
N TRP A 159 -13.14 -18.18 -8.08
CA TRP A 159 -13.16 -18.55 -9.50
C TRP A 159 -12.79 -20.03 -9.70
N PRO A 160 -13.53 -20.79 -10.54
CA PRO A 160 -13.18 -22.17 -10.88
C PRO A 160 -11.83 -22.26 -11.58
N GLU A 161 -11.01 -23.25 -11.19
CA GLU A 161 -9.67 -23.45 -11.76
C GLU A 161 -9.64 -23.61 -13.28
N SER A 162 -10.72 -24.12 -13.87
CA SER A 162 -10.88 -24.34 -15.31
C SER A 162 -11.04 -23.04 -16.10
N GLU A 163 -11.56 -21.98 -15.49
CA GLU A 163 -12.10 -20.79 -16.17
C GLU A 163 -11.16 -19.59 -16.19
N VAL A 164 -10.16 -19.56 -15.31
CA VAL A 164 -9.26 -18.41 -15.16
C VAL A 164 -7.79 -18.78 -15.33
N ASP A 165 -6.97 -17.81 -15.72
CA ASP A 165 -5.52 -17.86 -15.64
C ASP A 165 -5.01 -16.73 -14.72
N LEU A 166 -3.76 -16.83 -14.30
CA LEU A 166 -3.04 -15.72 -13.67
C LEU A 166 -2.04 -15.14 -14.66
N LEU A 167 -1.88 -13.82 -14.60
CA LEU A 167 -0.73 -13.09 -15.12
C LEU A 167 -0.05 -12.38 -13.96
N CYS A 168 1.26 -12.14 -14.07
CA CYS A 168 1.98 -11.28 -13.16
C CYS A 168 2.77 -10.29 -14.00
N ASP A 169 2.49 -9.00 -13.84
CA ASP A 169 3.30 -7.92 -14.40
C ASP A 169 4.17 -7.33 -13.29
N ILE A 170 5.31 -6.77 -13.69
CA ILE A 170 6.27 -6.12 -12.81
C ILE A 170 6.74 -4.83 -13.45
N PHE A 171 6.97 -3.82 -12.61
CA PHE A 171 7.42 -2.51 -13.03
C PHE A 171 8.68 -2.17 -12.25
N TYR A 172 9.65 -1.63 -12.97
CA TYR A 172 10.98 -1.36 -12.43
C TYR A 172 11.12 0.06 -11.87
N GLN A 173 12.12 0.25 -11.00
CA GLN A 173 12.64 1.55 -10.61
C GLN A 173 13.47 2.14 -11.77
N GLU A 174 13.55 3.47 -11.87
CA GLU A 174 14.20 4.18 -12.99
C GLU A 174 15.71 3.86 -13.13
N ASN A 175 16.35 3.50 -12.02
CA ASN A 175 17.77 3.10 -11.97
C ASN A 175 18.02 1.62 -12.36
N THR A 176 17.00 0.89 -12.79
CA THR A 176 17.14 -0.54 -13.15
C THR A 176 17.83 -0.69 -14.51
N PRO A 177 18.87 -1.54 -14.64
CA PRO A 177 19.52 -1.76 -15.93
C PRO A 177 18.53 -2.26 -16.99
N THR A 178 18.60 -1.71 -18.21
CA THR A 178 17.71 -2.11 -19.33
C THR A 178 17.91 -3.56 -19.78
N THR A 179 19.02 -4.18 -19.40
CA THR A 179 19.34 -5.59 -19.63
C THR A 179 18.87 -6.53 -18.50
N TYR A 180 18.26 -6.00 -17.45
CA TYR A 180 17.80 -6.80 -16.32
C TYR A 180 16.47 -7.51 -16.62
N GLU A 181 16.48 -8.84 -16.52
CA GLU A 181 15.29 -9.70 -16.63
C GLU A 181 15.23 -10.63 -15.40
N PRO A 182 14.21 -10.50 -14.52
CA PRO A 182 14.05 -11.40 -13.39
C PRO A 182 13.58 -12.79 -13.83
N PRO A 183 13.94 -13.85 -13.07
CA PRO A 183 13.57 -15.22 -13.39
C PRO A 183 12.06 -15.41 -13.64
N HIS A 184 11.73 -16.05 -14.76
CA HIS A 184 10.38 -16.37 -15.23
C HIS A 184 9.51 -15.19 -15.73
N PHE A 185 10.06 -13.98 -15.78
CA PHE A 185 9.46 -12.85 -16.48
C PHE A 185 10.10 -12.70 -17.85
N ARG A 186 9.54 -11.81 -18.67
CA ARG A 186 10.09 -11.37 -19.96
C ARG A 186 9.67 -9.91 -20.18
N PRO A 187 10.42 -9.10 -20.94
CA PRO A 187 10.00 -7.74 -21.29
C PRO A 187 8.61 -7.75 -21.95
N ASN A 188 7.74 -6.84 -21.51
CA ASN A 188 6.44 -6.60 -22.12
C ASN A 188 6.41 -5.20 -22.74
N THR A 189 6.26 -5.12 -24.06
CA THR A 189 6.12 -3.87 -24.82
C THR A 189 4.68 -3.36 -24.88
N GLU A 190 3.70 -4.20 -24.55
CA GLU A 190 2.27 -3.86 -24.51
C GLU A 190 1.82 -3.56 -23.08
N LEU A 191 2.01 -2.32 -22.65
CA LEU A 191 1.43 -1.79 -21.41
C LEU A 191 -0.09 -1.65 -21.55
N LYS A 192 -0.81 -2.75 -21.31
CA LYS A 192 -2.29 -2.73 -21.24
C LYS A 192 -2.71 -2.05 -19.94
N SER A 193 -3.20 -0.81 -20.05
CA SER A 193 -3.73 -0.12 -18.88
C SER A 193 -4.94 -0.86 -18.33
N LEU A 194 -4.80 -1.36 -17.10
CA LEU A 194 -5.90 -1.96 -16.33
C LEU A 194 -6.90 -0.90 -15.83
N ASP A 195 -6.61 0.40 -15.99
CA ASP A 195 -7.49 1.47 -15.51
C ASP A 195 -8.89 1.42 -16.15
N HIS A 196 -8.99 1.00 -17.41
CA HIS A 196 -10.26 0.94 -18.14
C HIS A 196 -11.14 -0.27 -17.76
N TYR A 197 -10.59 -1.28 -17.10
CA TYR A 197 -11.30 -2.55 -16.84
C TYR A 197 -12.00 -2.61 -15.48
N PHE A 198 -11.65 -1.74 -14.53
CA PHE A 198 -12.09 -1.84 -13.15
C PHE A 198 -12.60 -0.51 -12.60
N ILE A 199 -13.85 -0.48 -12.16
CA ILE A 199 -14.44 0.72 -11.53
C ILE A 199 -14.07 0.79 -10.05
N HIS A 200 -14.18 -0.33 -9.33
CA HIS A 200 -13.96 -0.37 -7.88
C HIS A 200 -12.51 -0.64 -7.49
N VAL A 201 -12.08 0.00 -6.39
CA VAL A 201 -10.74 -0.11 -5.80
C VAL A 201 -10.88 -0.45 -4.32
N LEU A 202 -10.21 -1.51 -3.88
CA LEU A 202 -10.15 -1.98 -2.51
C LEU A 202 -8.75 -1.68 -1.92
N PRO A 203 -8.61 -0.72 -0.99
CA PRO A 203 -7.33 -0.50 -0.32
C PRO A 203 -6.98 -1.70 0.57
N MET A 204 -5.83 -2.33 0.32
CA MET A 204 -5.35 -3.48 1.11
C MET A 204 -4.44 -3.05 2.27
N GLY A 205 -4.13 -1.75 2.36
CA GLY A 205 -3.34 -1.16 3.44
C GLY A 205 -1.89 -0.85 3.05
N ARG A 206 -1.17 -0.28 4.02
CA ARG A 206 0.16 0.31 3.85
C ARG A 206 1.07 -0.13 4.99
N ILE A 207 2.12 -0.89 4.68
CA ILE A 207 3.16 -1.28 5.65
C ILE A 207 4.35 -0.34 5.44
N ASN A 208 4.85 0.28 6.51
CA ASN A 208 6.03 1.15 6.49
C ASN A 208 6.99 0.78 7.61
N THR A 209 8.17 0.28 7.26
CA THR A 209 9.23 -0.10 8.22
C THR A 209 10.20 1.04 8.53
N GLY A 210 9.99 2.22 7.94
CA GLY A 210 10.95 3.33 7.89
C GLY A 210 11.98 3.20 6.77
N PHE A 211 12.46 1.98 6.46
CA PHE A 211 13.38 1.72 5.35
C PHE A 211 12.65 1.41 4.03
N HIS A 212 11.48 0.79 4.11
CA HIS A 212 10.67 0.44 2.94
C HIS A 212 9.19 0.70 3.24
N LYS A 213 8.46 1.14 2.21
CA LYS A 213 7.00 1.31 2.22
C LYS A 213 6.40 0.39 1.16
N LEU A 214 5.48 -0.47 1.58
CA LEU A 214 4.64 -1.32 0.73
C LEU A 214 3.20 -0.80 0.79
N ILE A 215 2.58 -0.57 -0.38
CA ILE A 215 1.16 -0.21 -0.51
C ILE A 215 0.47 -1.30 -1.33
N GLY A 216 -0.63 -1.86 -0.84
CA GLY A 216 -1.45 -2.83 -1.58
C GLY A 216 -2.80 -2.24 -1.99
N GLU A 217 -3.23 -2.48 -3.23
CA GLU A 217 -4.56 -2.16 -3.74
C GLU A 217 -5.12 -3.32 -4.58
N GLY A 218 -6.38 -3.66 -4.36
CA GLY A 218 -7.16 -4.54 -5.24
C GLY A 218 -8.02 -3.70 -6.18
N ARG A 219 -8.24 -4.17 -7.40
CA ARG A 219 -9.22 -3.64 -8.35
C ARG A 219 -10.01 -4.79 -8.98
N GLY A 220 -11.32 -4.62 -9.17
CA GLY A 220 -12.18 -5.70 -9.68
C GLY A 220 -13.66 -5.40 -9.54
N TRP A 221 -14.49 -6.07 -10.34
CA TRP A 221 -15.95 -5.91 -10.32
C TRP A 221 -16.57 -6.38 -9.00
N ASN A 222 -16.04 -7.47 -8.44
CA ASN A 222 -16.46 -8.02 -7.14
C ASN A 222 -16.14 -7.13 -5.93
N PHE A 223 -15.46 -5.99 -6.12
CA PHE A 223 -15.08 -5.07 -5.04
C PHE A 223 -16.07 -3.90 -4.92
N GLU A 224 -17.28 -4.06 -5.47
CA GLU A 224 -18.40 -3.18 -5.20
C GLU A 224 -18.55 -2.97 -3.67
N PRO A 225 -18.80 -1.74 -3.19
CA PRO A 225 -18.85 -1.48 -1.77
C PRO A 225 -19.98 -2.27 -1.10
N GLN A 226 -19.63 -3.25 -0.25
CA GLN A 226 -20.58 -3.93 0.66
C GLN A 226 -21.23 -2.96 1.69
N MET A 227 -20.96 -1.66 1.58
CA MET A 227 -21.39 -0.58 2.47
C MET A 227 -22.90 -0.29 2.39
N MET A 228 -23.60 -0.80 1.38
CA MET A 228 -25.07 -0.75 1.30
C MET A 228 -25.78 -1.77 2.21
N ALA A 229 -25.09 -2.82 2.68
CA ALA A 229 -25.71 -4.00 3.29
C ALA A 229 -25.67 -4.06 4.83
N THR A 230 -25.34 -2.95 5.52
CA THR A 230 -25.60 -2.83 6.96
C THR A 230 -27.00 -2.24 7.19
N SER A 231 -28.01 -3.09 7.01
CA SER A 231 -29.39 -2.77 7.34
C SER A 231 -29.50 -2.27 8.78
N THR A 232 -30.23 -1.16 8.96
CA THR A 232 -30.69 -0.70 10.28
C THR A 232 -31.31 -1.86 11.05
N PRO A 233 -30.99 -2.04 12.35
CA PRO A 233 -31.76 -2.94 13.19
C PRO A 233 -33.20 -2.41 13.22
N ASN A 234 -34.16 -3.20 12.76
CA ASN A 234 -35.57 -2.87 12.90
C ASN A 234 -35.87 -2.65 14.39
N PRO A 235 -36.57 -1.56 14.77
CA PRO A 235 -37.03 -1.40 16.14
C PRO A 235 -37.98 -2.56 16.45
N VAL A 236 -37.65 -3.33 17.49
CA VAL A 236 -38.48 -4.46 17.95
C VAL A 236 -39.87 -3.93 18.30
N THR A 237 -40.88 -4.46 17.61
CA THR A 237 -42.28 -4.18 17.89
C THR A 237 -42.60 -4.70 19.29
N THR A 238 -42.98 -3.81 20.20
CA THR A 238 -43.32 -4.18 21.58
C THR A 238 -44.71 -4.81 21.61
N GLU A 239 -44.78 -6.14 21.61
CA GLU A 239 -46.00 -6.85 22.00
C GLU A 239 -46.08 -7.02 23.53
N GLN A 240 -47.32 -7.05 24.00
CA GLN A 240 -47.77 -6.67 25.34
C GLN A 240 -47.36 -7.64 26.48
N GLU A 241 -47.41 -7.10 27.70
CA GLU A 241 -47.39 -7.83 28.98
C GLU A 241 -48.44 -8.95 29.05
N PRO A 242 -48.30 -9.87 30.01
CA PRO A 242 -49.16 -9.68 31.18
C PRO A 242 -48.40 -9.57 32.51
N ARG A 243 -49.06 -8.88 33.45
CA ARG A 243 -48.69 -8.75 34.86
C ARG A 243 -48.54 -10.11 35.55
N ASP A 244 -47.73 -10.14 36.59
CA ASP A 244 -48.18 -10.61 37.90
C ASP A 244 -47.61 -9.72 39.01
N GLU A 245 -48.36 -9.56 40.09
CA GLU A 245 -48.11 -8.64 41.20
C GLU A 245 -47.43 -9.37 42.37
N GLU A 246 -46.30 -8.87 42.90
CA GLU A 246 -45.89 -9.14 44.30
C GLU A 246 -44.86 -8.10 44.82
N GLU A 247 -45.37 -7.10 45.57
CA GLU A 247 -44.66 -6.46 46.69
C GLU A 247 -44.95 -7.27 47.98
N PRO A 248 -44.22 -7.14 49.13
CA PRO A 248 -43.28 -6.07 49.55
C PRO A 248 -41.93 -6.67 50.08
N GLN A 249 -41.06 -6.11 50.93
CA GLN A 249 -40.99 -4.94 51.83
C GLN A 249 -39.54 -4.36 51.89
N PRO A 250 -39.31 -3.14 52.42
CA PRO A 250 -38.00 -2.48 52.42
C PRO A 250 -37.11 -2.84 53.63
N MET A 251 -35.80 -2.97 53.40
CA MET A 251 -34.78 -2.95 54.48
C MET A 251 -33.92 -1.70 54.43
N LYS A 252 -33.67 -1.13 55.62
CA LYS A 252 -32.88 0.08 55.86
C LYS A 252 -31.40 -0.25 56.07
N MET A 253 -30.55 0.71 55.69
CA MET A 253 -29.26 1.10 56.26
C MET A 253 -28.41 0.05 57.00
N THR A 254 -27.13 -0.04 56.61
CA THR A 254 -26.03 0.41 57.49
C THR A 254 -24.84 0.91 56.67
N GLN A 255 -24.29 2.07 57.03
CA GLN A 255 -22.87 2.34 56.83
C GLN A 255 -22.09 1.57 57.90
N ASP A 256 -21.01 0.91 57.51
CA ASP A 256 -19.72 0.84 58.21
C ASP A 256 -18.99 -0.46 57.81
N SER A 257 -17.81 -0.33 57.23
CA SER A 257 -16.64 -1.20 57.44
C SER A 257 -15.49 -0.72 56.56
N ILE A 258 -14.59 0.05 57.17
CA ILE A 258 -13.25 0.29 56.63
C ILE A 258 -12.42 -0.94 56.96
N GLU A 259 -12.13 -1.80 55.98
CA GLU A 259 -11.08 -2.81 56.12
C GLU A 259 -9.80 -2.40 55.37
N LYS A 260 -8.69 -2.63 56.05
CA LYS A 260 -7.35 -2.17 55.65
C LYS A 260 -6.84 -3.03 54.50
N MET A 261 -6.33 -2.39 53.44
CA MET A 261 -5.38 -3.06 52.55
C MET A 261 -4.07 -3.32 53.31
N PRO A 262 -3.46 -4.51 53.18
CA PRO A 262 -2.15 -4.78 53.75
C PRO A 262 -1.05 -4.08 52.97
N GLU A 263 -0.09 -3.57 53.73
CA GLU A 263 1.17 -2.96 53.29
C GLU A 263 2.04 -4.03 52.61
N PHE A 264 2.18 -3.96 51.28
CA PHE A 264 3.09 -4.82 50.55
C PHE A 264 4.53 -4.30 50.70
N MET A 265 5.34 -5.02 51.48
CA MET A 265 6.77 -4.77 51.56
C MET A 265 7.44 -5.03 50.22
N GLU A 266 8.37 -4.16 49.86
CA GLU A 266 9.26 -4.32 48.72
C GLU A 266 10.30 -5.40 49.01
N GLU A 267 10.35 -6.46 48.19
CA GLU A 267 11.52 -7.35 48.13
C GLU A 267 12.41 -6.92 46.96
N GLU A 268 13.61 -6.41 47.28
CA GLU A 268 14.65 -6.15 46.30
C GLU A 268 15.18 -7.48 45.72
N PRO A 269 15.22 -7.66 44.38
CA PRO A 269 15.92 -8.79 43.80
C PRO A 269 17.44 -8.58 43.85
N GLU A 270 18.13 -9.46 44.56
CA GLU A 270 19.58 -9.46 44.75
C GLU A 270 20.36 -9.33 43.42
N SER A 271 21.39 -8.49 43.45
CA SER A 271 22.32 -8.30 42.33
C SER A 271 23.24 -9.51 42.17
N LEU A 272 22.96 -10.37 41.17
CA LEU A 272 23.88 -11.42 40.75
C LEU A 272 25.01 -10.85 39.90
N GLU A 273 26.19 -10.70 40.52
CA GLU A 273 27.45 -10.45 39.83
C GLU A 273 27.81 -11.65 38.93
N ILE A 274 28.01 -11.40 37.63
CA ILE A 274 28.57 -12.38 36.70
C ILE A 274 29.89 -11.83 36.16
N GLU A 275 30.99 -12.44 36.58
CA GLU A 275 32.35 -12.06 36.20
C GLU A 275 32.62 -12.21 34.69
N SER A 276 33.35 -11.27 34.12
CA SER A 276 33.76 -11.31 32.70
C SER A 276 35.04 -12.11 32.47
N PRO A 277 35.12 -12.98 31.44
CA PRO A 277 36.39 -13.53 30.97
C PRO A 277 36.97 -12.75 29.79
N ALA A 278 37.99 -11.95 30.08
CA ALA A 278 39.20 -11.71 29.30
C ALA A 278 39.14 -11.61 27.74
N THR A 279 39.42 -10.40 27.27
CA THR A 279 39.93 -10.08 25.92
C THR A 279 41.04 -11.04 25.42
N LYS A 280 40.94 -11.52 24.17
CA LYS A 280 42.11 -11.98 23.40
C LYS A 280 42.41 -11.02 22.24
N LYS A 281 43.55 -10.33 22.35
CA LYS A 281 44.17 -9.58 21.24
C LYS A 281 44.58 -10.56 20.13
N LEU A 282 44.37 -10.18 18.87
CA LEU A 282 44.95 -10.87 17.72
C LEU A 282 45.82 -9.88 16.96
N GLN A 283 47.13 -10.11 16.98
CA GLN A 283 48.13 -9.29 16.29
C GLN A 283 48.38 -9.84 14.88
N ILE A 284 48.35 -8.92 13.91
CA ILE A 284 49.28 -8.76 12.79
C ILE A 284 50.17 -9.98 12.47
N ILE A 285 49.95 -10.61 11.31
CA ILE A 285 51.04 -11.22 10.53
C ILE A 285 50.99 -10.65 9.11
N ASN A 286 52.03 -9.88 8.77
CA ASN A 286 52.37 -9.50 7.40
C ASN A 286 53.13 -10.66 6.73
N ASN A 287 52.82 -11.02 5.48
CA ASN A 287 53.86 -11.52 4.57
C ASN A 287 53.50 -11.50 3.06
N LYS A 288 54.22 -10.63 2.35
CA LYS A 288 54.89 -10.85 1.05
C LYS A 288 54.15 -11.41 -0.18
N ARG A 289 53.87 -10.49 -1.12
CA ARG A 289 54.58 -10.30 -2.41
C ARG A 289 54.76 -11.50 -3.37
N SER A 290 54.11 -11.41 -4.54
CA SER A 290 54.70 -11.70 -5.86
C SER A 290 53.91 -10.90 -6.92
N THR A 291 54.35 -9.77 -7.48
CA THR A 291 55.29 -9.60 -8.63
C THR A 291 55.05 -10.55 -9.81
N ILE A 292 54.34 -10.05 -10.83
CA ILE A 292 54.53 -10.35 -12.26
C ILE A 292 54.51 -9.01 -12.99
N ASP A 293 55.43 -8.82 -13.94
CA ASP A 293 55.73 -7.53 -14.58
C ASP A 293 54.77 -7.16 -15.74
N PRO A 294 54.63 -5.86 -16.07
CA PRO A 294 54.06 -5.40 -17.32
C PRO A 294 55.15 -5.15 -18.38
N ILE A 295 55.15 -5.93 -19.47
CA ILE A 295 56.00 -5.66 -20.64
C ILE A 295 55.30 -4.66 -21.58
N VAL A 296 55.68 -3.39 -21.42
CA VAL A 296 56.21 -2.49 -22.47
C VAL A 296 55.70 -2.66 -23.91
N GLU A 297 55.07 -1.59 -24.42
CA GLU A 297 55.15 -0.97 -25.77
C GLU A 297 55.16 -1.87 -27.04
N ASN A 298 54.41 -1.55 -28.10
CA ASN A 298 54.71 -0.35 -28.88
C ASN A 298 53.64 0.13 -29.89
N SER A 299 53.66 1.45 -30.10
CA SER A 299 53.23 2.28 -31.24
C SER A 299 52.67 1.60 -32.53
N SER A 300 51.68 2.18 -33.23
CA SER A 300 51.83 3.49 -33.89
C SER A 300 50.57 3.98 -34.66
N LYS A 301 50.46 5.32 -34.79
CA LYS A 301 50.05 6.17 -35.95
C LYS A 301 49.21 5.46 -37.07
N LYS A 302 48.13 6.04 -37.62
CA LYS A 302 48.09 7.35 -38.32
C LYS A 302 46.68 7.70 -38.86
N ALA A 303 46.39 8.99 -39.10
CA ALA A 303 45.43 9.58 -40.08
C ALA A 303 43.93 9.16 -40.04
N LYS A 304 42.98 10.07 -39.72
CA LYS A 304 42.35 11.10 -40.60
C LYS A 304 41.44 10.57 -41.73
N SER A 305 40.13 10.62 -41.50
CA SER A 305 39.05 10.83 -42.49
C SER A 305 37.80 11.28 -41.70
N LEU A 306 37.43 12.56 -41.70
CA LEU A 306 36.41 13.14 -42.59
C LEU A 306 35.06 12.40 -42.57
N LEU A 307 34.11 12.95 -41.80
CA LEU A 307 32.79 13.36 -42.31
C LEU A 307 32.12 14.31 -41.29
N ASN A 308 31.61 15.42 -41.81
CA ASN A 308 30.71 16.36 -41.14
C ASN A 308 29.35 16.28 -41.88
N GLU A 309 28.34 17.01 -41.40
CA GLU A 309 26.94 17.06 -41.90
C GLU A 309 26.11 15.85 -41.41
N SER A 310 25.22 15.98 -40.42
CA SER A 310 24.07 16.90 -40.21
C SER A 310 22.86 16.57 -41.09
N ILE A 311 21.78 16.08 -40.48
CA ILE A 311 20.37 16.37 -40.80
C ILE A 311 19.48 15.94 -39.62
N ASP A 312 18.33 16.61 -39.49
CA ASP A 312 17.38 16.60 -38.36
C ASP A 312 16.91 15.24 -37.82
N GLY A 313 16.60 15.27 -36.52
CA GLY A 313 15.91 14.21 -35.79
C GLY A 313 15.51 14.64 -34.39
N LYS A 314 14.82 15.78 -34.24
CA LYS A 314 14.32 16.28 -32.94
C LYS A 314 13.30 15.31 -32.34
N ASN A 315 13.79 14.39 -31.51
CA ASN A 315 12.98 13.63 -30.58
C ASN A 315 12.85 14.47 -29.29
N PRO A 316 11.64 14.86 -28.85
CA PRO A 316 11.51 15.69 -27.66
C PRO A 316 11.96 14.91 -26.43
N GLU A 317 12.98 15.45 -25.75
CA GLU A 317 13.49 14.91 -24.50
C GLU A 317 12.36 14.85 -23.46
N ILE A 318 12.08 13.65 -22.93
CA ILE A 318 11.29 13.49 -21.71
C ILE A 318 12.18 13.87 -20.53
N ALA A 319 12.45 15.16 -20.41
CA ALA A 319 13.22 15.73 -19.32
C ALA A 319 12.32 15.91 -18.09
N SER A 320 12.67 15.22 -17.00
CA SER A 320 12.51 15.70 -15.61
C SER A 320 11.21 16.47 -15.28
N VAL A 321 10.04 15.81 -15.41
CA VAL A 321 8.72 16.44 -15.14
C VAL A 321 8.36 16.52 -13.64
N PHE A 322 9.10 15.84 -12.76
CA PHE A 322 8.71 15.63 -11.35
C PHE A 322 8.96 16.79 -10.37
N SER A 323 9.27 17.99 -10.87
CA SER A 323 9.30 19.22 -10.07
C SER A 323 8.64 20.40 -10.78
N GLN A 324 7.61 20.17 -11.60
CA GLN A 324 6.80 21.25 -12.14
C GLN A 324 6.01 21.93 -11.01
N ASP A 325 6.42 23.16 -10.67
CA ASP A 325 5.66 24.06 -9.83
C ASP A 325 4.25 24.24 -10.42
N LEU A 326 3.25 23.69 -9.73
CA LEU A 326 1.83 23.76 -10.11
C LEU A 326 1.24 25.15 -9.80
N GLU A 327 1.83 26.19 -10.39
CA GLU A 327 1.43 27.59 -10.20
C GLU A 327 -0.02 27.84 -10.68
N ASN A 328 -0.49 27.05 -11.64
CA ASN A 328 -1.76 27.25 -12.34
C ASN A 328 -2.96 26.49 -11.73
N CYS A 329 -2.78 25.73 -10.64
CA CYS A 329 -3.89 25.07 -9.95
C CYS A 329 -4.52 25.98 -8.88
N VAL A 330 -5.87 26.05 -8.88
CA VAL A 330 -6.71 26.87 -7.97
C VAL A 330 -6.39 26.75 -6.47
N CYS A 331 -5.75 25.65 -6.02
CA CYS A 331 -5.34 25.49 -4.63
C CYS A 331 -4.08 26.31 -4.27
N GLU A 332 -3.20 26.63 -5.22
CA GLU A 332 -1.86 27.22 -5.02
C GLU A 332 -0.94 26.48 -4.02
N TRP A 333 -1.35 25.33 -3.51
CA TRP A 333 -0.56 24.49 -2.62
C TRP A 333 0.48 23.71 -3.44
N ARG A 334 1.74 24.08 -3.26
CA ARG A 334 2.93 23.41 -3.79
C ARG A 334 3.26 22.16 -2.95
N ASN A 335 4.04 21.24 -3.51
CA ASN A 335 4.55 20.05 -2.84
C ASN A 335 3.47 19.16 -2.21
N LEU A 336 2.33 19.02 -2.90
CA LEU A 336 1.36 17.98 -2.58
C LEU A 336 1.94 16.61 -2.94
N ASP A 337 1.56 15.57 -2.19
CA ASP A 337 2.10 14.22 -2.38
C ASP A 337 1.70 13.65 -3.76
N HIS A 338 2.50 12.74 -4.30
CA HIS A 338 2.28 12.06 -5.59
C HIS A 338 0.98 11.21 -5.65
N THR A 339 0.23 11.16 -4.57
CA THR A 339 -1.12 10.57 -4.45
C THR A 339 -2.22 11.46 -5.04
N PHE A 340 -1.95 12.76 -5.27
CA PHE A 340 -2.89 13.70 -5.89
C PHE A 340 -2.74 13.71 -7.41
N GLN A 341 -3.67 13.07 -8.11
CA GLN A 341 -3.60 12.93 -9.56
C GLN A 341 -3.77 14.27 -10.30
N LEU A 342 -2.88 14.50 -11.27
CA LEU A 342 -2.92 15.62 -12.21
C LEU A 342 -3.71 15.27 -13.48
N ILE A 343 -4.29 16.29 -14.10
CA ILE A 343 -4.93 16.25 -15.41
C ILE A 343 -4.72 17.59 -16.12
N ASN A 344 -4.52 17.56 -17.44
CA ASN A 344 -4.29 18.75 -18.25
C ASN A 344 -5.61 19.31 -18.77
N CYS A 345 -5.81 20.62 -18.69
CA CYS A 345 -6.97 21.30 -19.26
C CYS A 345 -6.93 21.31 -20.80
N SER A 346 -7.99 20.90 -21.47
CA SER A 346 -8.10 20.95 -22.94
C SER A 346 -8.03 22.36 -23.52
N ASN A 347 -8.40 23.39 -22.74
CA ASN A 347 -8.44 24.78 -23.18
C ASN A 347 -7.14 25.57 -22.93
N CYS A 348 -6.39 25.29 -21.87
CA CYS A 348 -5.14 26.01 -21.55
C CYS A 348 -3.90 25.11 -21.47
N SER A 349 -4.04 23.80 -21.68
CA SER A 349 -2.99 22.77 -21.55
C SER A 349 -2.34 22.63 -20.15
N GLU A 350 -2.65 23.52 -19.22
CA GLU A 350 -2.06 23.51 -17.87
C GLU A 350 -2.46 22.27 -17.04
N PRO A 351 -1.51 21.65 -16.32
CA PRO A 351 -1.78 20.59 -15.38
C PRO A 351 -2.47 21.14 -14.13
N VAL A 352 -3.51 20.46 -13.67
CA VAL A 352 -4.25 20.79 -12.44
C VAL A 352 -4.62 19.52 -11.68
N HIS A 353 -4.72 19.61 -10.36
CA HIS A 353 -5.21 18.49 -9.55
C HIS A 353 -6.67 18.16 -9.90
N ALA A 354 -6.95 16.90 -10.24
CA ALA A 354 -8.31 16.42 -10.54
C ALA A 354 -9.29 16.72 -9.39
N VAL A 355 -8.85 16.47 -8.17
CA VAL A 355 -9.64 16.68 -6.94
C VAL A 355 -9.97 18.14 -6.67
N CYS A 356 -9.10 19.10 -7.03
CA CYS A 356 -9.41 20.53 -6.91
C CYS A 356 -10.59 20.93 -7.81
N ASN A 357 -10.60 20.38 -9.03
CA ASN A 357 -11.65 20.61 -10.01
C ASN A 357 -12.96 19.89 -9.63
N GLY A 358 -12.87 18.88 -8.75
CA GLY A 358 -14.02 18.24 -8.13
C GLY A 358 -14.25 16.82 -8.60
N TYR A 359 -13.25 16.16 -9.16
CA TYR A 359 -13.31 14.74 -9.51
C TYR A 359 -12.62 13.92 -8.42
N PHE A 360 -13.35 13.02 -7.78
CA PHE A 360 -12.79 12.13 -6.77
C PHE A 360 -12.03 10.98 -7.44
N TYR A 361 -12.57 10.47 -8.56
CA TYR A 361 -11.93 9.47 -9.40
C TYR A 361 -11.57 10.05 -10.77
N SER A 362 -10.30 9.97 -11.15
CA SER A 362 -9.82 10.44 -12.46
C SER A 362 -10.42 9.72 -13.66
N LYS A 363 -10.98 8.53 -13.46
CA LYS A 363 -11.69 7.74 -14.49
C LYS A 363 -13.03 8.36 -14.89
N ALA A 364 -13.62 9.18 -14.04
CA ALA A 364 -14.82 9.95 -14.36
C ALA A 364 -14.54 11.19 -15.21
N ILE A 365 -13.29 11.39 -15.64
CA ILE A 365 -12.88 12.52 -16.46
C ILE A 365 -12.53 12.06 -17.87
N ASP A 366 -13.25 12.60 -18.85
CA ASP A 366 -12.78 12.62 -20.23
C ASP A 366 -11.58 13.57 -20.33
N LYS A 367 -10.40 12.99 -20.60
CA LYS A 367 -9.13 13.71 -20.67
C LYS A 367 -8.97 14.56 -21.92
N GLU A 368 -9.73 14.28 -22.98
CA GLU A 368 -9.67 15.04 -24.23
C GLU A 368 -10.53 16.31 -24.14
N THR A 369 -11.64 16.25 -23.40
CA THR A 369 -12.58 17.37 -23.29
C THR A 369 -12.53 18.13 -21.97
N PHE A 370 -11.82 17.66 -20.94
CA PHE A 370 -11.76 18.30 -19.61
C PHE A 370 -11.32 19.77 -19.63
N ILE A 371 -12.21 20.67 -19.20
CA ILE A 371 -11.92 22.09 -18.98
C ILE A 371 -11.78 22.35 -17.48
N CYS A 372 -10.65 22.93 -17.05
CA CYS A 372 -10.41 23.25 -15.64
C CYS A 372 -11.31 24.38 -15.15
N LEU A 373 -11.51 24.48 -13.82
CA LEU A 373 -12.36 25.51 -13.21
C LEU A 373 -11.95 26.95 -13.56
N THR A 374 -10.68 27.21 -13.83
CA THR A 374 -10.18 28.54 -14.24
C THR A 374 -10.65 28.89 -15.65
N CYS A 375 -10.66 27.94 -16.58
CA CYS A 375 -11.09 28.15 -17.96
C CYS A 375 -12.61 28.05 -18.13
N SER A 376 -13.29 27.22 -17.32
CA SER A 376 -14.71 26.91 -17.52
C SER A 376 -15.64 28.11 -17.39
N SER A 377 -15.20 29.21 -16.77
CA SER A 377 -15.90 30.51 -16.65
C SER A 377 -17.24 30.51 -15.90
N ILE A 378 -17.86 29.34 -15.72
CA ILE A 378 -19.18 29.11 -15.12
C ILE A 378 -19.19 29.46 -13.62
N ASN A 379 -18.04 29.46 -12.95
CA ASN A 379 -17.88 29.95 -11.58
C ASN A 379 -16.50 30.58 -11.39
N LYS A 380 -16.40 31.67 -10.62
CA LYS A 380 -15.08 32.12 -10.12
C LYS A 380 -14.46 30.99 -9.28
N PRO A 381 -13.22 30.55 -9.55
CA PRO A 381 -12.62 29.41 -8.86
C PRO A 381 -12.51 29.66 -7.35
N ASN A 382 -13.21 28.85 -6.56
CA ASN A 382 -13.25 28.98 -5.10
C ASN A 382 -12.11 28.17 -4.45
N LYS A 383 -11.00 28.85 -4.18
CA LYS A 383 -9.82 28.30 -3.50
C LYS A 383 -10.15 27.51 -2.22
N SER A 384 -11.03 28.05 -1.37
CA SER A 384 -11.44 27.37 -0.13
C SER A 384 -12.25 26.08 -0.37
N ARG A 385 -12.93 25.94 -1.52
CA ARG A 385 -13.58 24.68 -1.93
C ARG A 385 -12.56 23.68 -2.47
N ALA A 386 -11.56 24.13 -3.22
CA ALA A 386 -10.46 23.28 -3.69
C ALA A 386 -9.64 22.70 -2.51
N HIS A 387 -9.32 23.54 -1.51
CA HIS A 387 -8.66 23.09 -0.27
C HIS A 387 -9.47 22.10 0.54
N LEU A 388 -10.78 22.33 0.68
CA LEU A 388 -11.68 21.38 1.34
C LEU A 388 -11.68 20.03 0.60
N ARG A 389 -11.75 20.02 -0.73
CA ARG A 389 -11.69 18.80 -1.54
C ARG A 389 -10.37 18.04 -1.35
N LEU A 390 -9.23 18.73 -1.39
CA LEU A 390 -7.91 18.14 -1.11
C LEU A 390 -7.83 17.51 0.29
N VAL A 391 -8.38 18.20 1.30
CA VAL A 391 -8.47 17.69 2.67
C VAL A 391 -9.37 16.46 2.76
N LEU A 392 -10.58 16.49 2.20
CA LEU A 392 -11.52 15.36 2.22
C LEU A 392 -10.92 14.12 1.54
N TYR A 393 -10.30 14.31 0.37
CA TYR A 393 -9.59 13.24 -0.34
C TYR A 393 -8.42 12.69 0.49
N GLY A 394 -7.57 13.56 1.06
CA GLY A 394 -6.48 13.12 1.93
C GLY A 394 -6.96 12.34 3.16
N THR A 395 -8.06 12.79 3.78
CA THR A 395 -8.64 12.16 4.99
C THR A 395 -9.28 10.81 4.68
N TYR A 396 -9.65 10.56 3.43
CA TYR A 396 -10.18 9.26 2.98
C TYR A 396 -9.08 8.21 2.75
N TYR A 397 -7.85 8.64 2.41
CA TYR A 397 -6.73 7.73 2.12
C TYR A 397 -5.68 7.63 3.24
N ASP A 398 -5.62 8.59 4.16
CA ASP A 398 -4.81 8.54 5.38
C ASP A 398 -5.75 8.47 6.61
N ASP A 399 -5.61 7.46 7.49
CA ASP A 399 -6.35 7.32 8.76
C ASP A 399 -5.99 8.37 9.83
N ARG A 400 -5.47 9.54 9.41
CA ARG A 400 -4.90 10.60 10.24
C ARG A 400 -5.13 11.95 9.58
N GLU A 401 -4.85 13.04 10.30
CA GLU A 401 -4.80 14.38 9.71
C GLU A 401 -3.96 14.36 8.41
N PRO A 402 -4.51 14.81 7.27
CA PRO A 402 -3.78 14.78 6.00
C PRO A 402 -2.50 15.62 6.05
N ALA A 403 -1.44 15.20 5.35
CA ALA A 403 -0.22 16.01 5.20
C ALA A 403 -0.52 17.43 4.68
N VAL A 404 -1.50 17.50 3.77
CA VAL A 404 -2.11 18.70 3.23
C VAL A 404 -2.59 19.68 4.32
N LEU A 405 -3.20 19.18 5.40
CA LEU A 405 -3.76 19.97 6.47
C LEU A 405 -2.67 20.50 7.42
N ARG A 406 -1.57 19.73 7.59
CA ARG A 406 -0.36 20.16 8.31
C ARG A 406 0.36 21.31 7.60
N ASN A 407 0.35 21.32 6.27
CA ASN A 407 1.05 22.32 5.45
C ASN A 407 0.26 23.63 5.25
N ALA A 408 -1.03 23.65 5.59
CA ALA A 408 -1.89 24.84 5.48
C ALA A 408 -1.48 25.95 6.46
N LYS A 409 -1.67 27.22 6.07
CA LYS A 409 -1.37 28.38 6.95
C LYS A 409 -2.26 28.35 8.19
N LYS A 410 -1.80 28.83 9.35
CA LYS A 410 -2.53 28.72 10.64
C LYS A 410 -4.01 29.17 10.61
N SER A 411 -4.33 30.24 9.87
CA SER A 411 -5.70 30.73 9.67
C SER A 411 -6.53 29.83 8.74
N GLU A 412 -5.93 29.38 7.64
CA GLU A 412 -6.49 28.47 6.64
C GLU A 412 -6.76 27.08 7.24
N ARG A 413 -5.80 26.54 8.00
CA ARG A 413 -5.92 25.30 8.78
C ARG A 413 -7.10 25.36 9.75
N ARG A 414 -7.24 26.46 10.51
CA ARG A 414 -8.41 26.67 11.39
C ARG A 414 -9.72 26.69 10.60
N ALA A 415 -9.78 27.44 9.49
CA ALA A 415 -10.99 27.49 8.66
C ALA A 415 -11.36 26.12 8.04
N LEU A 416 -10.37 25.26 7.75
CA LEU A 416 -10.59 23.89 7.28
C LEU A 416 -11.06 22.97 8.40
N LEU A 417 -10.44 23.02 9.59
CA LEU A 417 -10.87 22.26 10.77
C LEU A 417 -12.32 22.60 11.15
N ASN A 418 -12.66 23.88 11.29
CA ASN A 418 -14.02 24.33 11.56
C ASN A 418 -15.03 23.82 10.51
N LYS A 419 -14.62 23.68 9.23
CA LYS A 419 -15.46 23.09 8.18
C LYS A 419 -15.64 21.58 8.39
N LEU A 420 -14.58 20.84 8.71
CA LEU A 420 -14.66 19.40 9.01
C LEU A 420 -15.58 19.14 10.21
N GLU A 421 -15.45 19.94 11.25
CA GLU A 421 -16.31 19.95 12.45
C GLU A 421 -17.78 20.25 12.06
N THR A 422 -18.02 21.27 11.22
CA THR A 422 -19.37 21.58 10.69
C THR A 422 -19.98 20.44 9.87
N TYR A 423 -19.17 19.61 9.20
CA TYR A 423 -19.63 18.40 8.52
C TYR A 423 -19.82 17.20 9.47
N GLY A 424 -19.42 17.31 10.74
CA GLY A 424 -19.40 16.22 11.71
C GLY A 424 -18.28 15.20 11.50
N ILE A 425 -17.24 15.54 10.72
CA ILE A 425 -16.14 14.63 10.37
C ILE A 425 -15.15 14.49 11.52
N ILE A 426 -14.91 15.57 12.27
CA ILE A 426 -14.07 15.61 13.47
C ILE A 426 -14.89 16.19 14.62
N GLN A 427 -14.52 15.88 15.85
CA GLN A 427 -15.11 16.47 17.05
C GLN A 427 -14.23 17.62 17.57
N PRO A 428 -14.79 18.60 18.30
CA PRO A 428 -14.02 19.76 18.80
C PRO A 428 -12.79 19.36 19.62
N ASP A 429 -12.94 18.31 20.42
CA ASP A 429 -11.93 17.83 21.37
C ASP A 429 -11.16 16.58 20.88
N SER A 430 -11.42 16.10 19.65
CA SER A 430 -10.86 14.84 19.15
C SER A 430 -10.64 14.82 17.63
N ILE A 431 -9.43 14.41 17.22
CA ILE A 431 -9.04 14.19 15.81
C ILE A 431 -9.55 12.82 15.30
N GLN A 432 -10.41 12.11 16.05
CA GLN A 432 -11.10 10.93 15.53
C GLN A 432 -12.01 11.32 14.34
N ILE A 433 -11.90 10.55 13.27
CA ILE A 433 -12.61 10.78 12.01
C ILE A 433 -13.90 9.93 12.01
N ASP A 434 -15.07 10.57 11.90
CA ASP A 434 -16.32 9.87 11.56
C ASP A 434 -16.33 9.57 10.06
N GLY A 435 -16.10 8.30 9.71
CA GLY A 435 -16.11 7.83 8.32
C GLY A 435 -17.44 8.06 7.59
N LYS A 436 -18.59 7.90 8.26
CA LYS A 436 -19.90 8.14 7.65
C LYS A 436 -20.13 9.63 7.38
N ALA A 437 -19.62 10.51 8.24
CA ALA A 437 -19.63 11.95 7.99
C ALA A 437 -18.70 12.36 6.85
N LEU A 438 -17.51 11.75 6.79
CA LEU A 438 -16.53 11.95 5.71
C LEU A 438 -17.10 11.57 4.34
N GLU A 439 -17.71 10.38 4.22
CA GLU A 439 -18.39 9.91 3.01
C GLU A 439 -19.47 10.90 2.54
N ARG A 440 -20.37 11.32 3.44
CA ARG A 440 -21.41 12.32 3.11
C ARG A 440 -20.81 13.65 2.64
N ALA A 441 -19.70 14.09 3.23
CA ALA A 441 -19.02 15.31 2.83
C ALA A 441 -18.32 15.18 1.46
N ILE A 442 -17.76 14.00 1.15
CA ILE A 442 -17.21 13.67 -0.17
C ILE A 442 -18.31 13.72 -1.23
N MET A 443 -19.43 12.99 -1.06
CA MET A 443 -20.57 13.03 -1.98
C MET A 443 -21.12 14.45 -2.20
N ARG A 444 -21.06 15.33 -1.19
CA ARG A 444 -21.49 16.75 -1.31
C ARG A 444 -20.50 17.67 -2.01
N ASN A 445 -19.23 17.28 -2.15
CA ASN A 445 -18.18 18.18 -2.66
C ASN A 445 -17.62 17.81 -4.03
N PHE A 446 -17.81 16.58 -4.51
CA PHE A 446 -17.28 16.06 -5.77
C PHE A 446 -18.38 15.85 -6.82
N ILE A 447 -18.09 16.18 -8.08
CA ILE A 447 -19.03 16.34 -9.21
C ILE A 447 -19.37 14.98 -9.84
N ASP A 448 -18.35 14.15 -10.03
CA ASP A 448 -18.47 12.77 -10.51
C ASP A 448 -19.40 11.94 -9.62
N LEU A 449 -19.37 12.19 -8.31
CA LEU A 449 -20.20 11.54 -7.30
C LEU A 449 -21.62 12.12 -7.18
N GLN A 450 -21.84 13.35 -7.66
CA GLN A 450 -23.17 13.97 -7.69
C GLN A 450 -23.96 13.53 -8.92
N ASN A 451 -23.28 13.44 -10.07
CA ASN A 451 -23.93 13.03 -11.32
C ASN A 451 -24.23 11.53 -11.34
N SER A 452 -23.45 10.68 -10.66
CA SER A 452 -23.74 9.24 -10.51
C SER A 452 -24.97 8.97 -9.62
N ALA A 453 -25.21 9.81 -8.60
CA ALA A 453 -26.38 9.68 -7.73
C ALA A 453 -27.73 9.94 -8.41
N HIS A 454 -27.72 10.49 -9.64
CA HIS A 454 -28.92 10.70 -10.47
C HIS A 454 -29.07 9.71 -11.63
N LEU A 455 -28.17 8.72 -11.74
CA LEU A 455 -28.17 7.69 -12.79
C LEU A 455 -28.76 6.34 -12.36
N HIS A 456 -29.35 6.28 -11.16
CA HIS A 456 -30.13 5.14 -10.68
C HIS A 456 -31.58 5.56 -10.39
N PRO A 457 -32.57 5.00 -11.10
CA PRO A 457 -33.98 4.98 -10.69
C PRO A 457 -34.20 4.17 -9.40
#